data_AF-A0A315EA43-F1
#
_entry.id   AF-A0A315EA43-F1
#
_cell.length_a   1.000
_cell.length_b   1.000
_cell.length_c   1.000
_cell.angle_alpha   90.00
_cell.angle_beta   90.00
_cell.angle_gamma   90.00
#
_symmetry.space_group_name_H-M   'P 1'
#
loop_
_entity.id
_entity.type
_entity.pdbx_description
1 polymer ?
#
loop_
_entity_poly.entity_id
_entity_poly.type
_entity_poly.pdbx_seq_one_letter_code
_entity_poly.pdbx_strand_id
1 'polypeptide(L)'
;MSRLLLKLLLLPPDLLKMHAHGYADLASEEWERQRCIWKTRLLMAAMGTASGVLGLFLAGVSLLLWSALPVVDGRSAWVMWFLPMALGLFSLACWAWARHIKMPPPFDKLKTQIALDILALRQSPKA
;
A
#
# COMPACT_ATOMS: atom_id res chain seq x y z
N MET A 1 26.15 20.50 -9.74
CA MET A 1 25.94 19.09 -9.34
C MET A 1 26.74 18.08 -10.17
N SER A 2 27.06 18.35 -11.45
CA SER A 2 27.81 17.43 -12.33
C SER A 2 29.28 17.19 -11.95
N ARG A 3 30.01 18.22 -11.48
CA ARG A 3 31.43 18.07 -11.08
C ARG A 3 31.64 17.21 -9.82
N LEU A 4 30.64 17.14 -8.95
CA LEU A 4 30.64 16.29 -7.76
C LEU A 4 30.42 14.82 -8.12
N LEU A 5 29.50 14.53 -9.06
CA LEU A 5 29.29 13.18 -9.59
C LEU A 5 30.55 12.66 -10.30
N LEU A 6 31.24 13.51 -11.05
CA LEU A 6 32.51 13.16 -11.70
C LEU A 6 33.62 12.88 -10.67
N LYS A 7 33.75 13.70 -9.61
CA LYS A 7 34.72 13.44 -8.54
C LYS A 7 34.40 12.17 -7.74
N LEU A 8 33.11 11.87 -7.56
CA LEU A 8 32.66 10.63 -6.92
C LEU A 8 33.04 9.41 -7.76
N LEU A 9 32.91 9.51 -9.09
CA LEU A 9 33.31 8.48 -10.06
C LEU A 9 34.84 8.25 -10.12
N LEU A 10 35.63 9.22 -9.63
CA LEU A 10 37.10 9.19 -9.58
C LEU A 10 37.66 8.62 -8.25
N LEU A 11 36.82 8.26 -7.27
CA LEU A 11 37.24 7.47 -6.10
C LEU A 11 37.59 6.03 -6.52
N PRO A 12 38.46 5.32 -5.77
CA PRO A 12 38.88 3.96 -6.12
C PRO A 12 37.67 3.07 -6.43
N PRO A 13 37.59 2.49 -7.64
CA PRO A 13 36.36 1.93 -8.21
C PRO A 13 35.82 0.74 -7.42
N ASP A 14 36.67 0.08 -6.63
CA ASP A 14 36.26 -1.05 -5.78
C ASP A 14 35.48 -0.62 -4.53
N LEU A 15 35.77 0.56 -3.96
CA LEU A 15 35.02 1.06 -2.80
C LEU A 15 33.60 1.50 -3.19
N LEU A 16 33.49 2.13 -4.36
CA LEU A 16 32.21 2.55 -4.96
C LEU A 16 31.34 1.36 -5.32
N LYS A 17 31.91 0.29 -5.89
CA LYS A 17 31.15 -0.91 -6.24
C LYS A 17 30.62 -1.63 -5.00
N MET A 18 31.41 -1.73 -3.93
CA MET A 18 30.95 -2.33 -2.68
C MET A 18 29.80 -1.53 -2.03
N HIS A 19 29.88 -0.19 -2.01
CA HIS A 19 28.79 0.64 -1.49
C HIS A 19 27.58 0.68 -2.42
N ALA A 20 27.77 0.72 -3.74
CA ALA A 20 26.69 0.66 -4.71
C ALA A 20 25.90 -0.65 -4.60
N HIS A 21 26.57 -1.77 -4.34
CA HIS A 21 25.89 -3.04 -4.04
C HIS A 21 25.10 -2.98 -2.74
N GLY A 22 25.67 -2.41 -1.67
CA GLY A 22 24.93 -2.23 -0.40
C GLY A 22 23.70 -1.35 -0.55
N TYR A 23 23.80 -0.25 -1.32
CA TYR A 23 22.66 0.60 -1.64
C TYR A 23 21.63 -0.09 -2.54
N ALA A 24 22.07 -0.95 -3.47
CA ALA A 24 21.18 -1.73 -4.32
C ALA A 24 20.40 -2.78 -3.53
N ASP A 25 21.03 -3.46 -2.56
CA ASP A 25 20.37 -4.41 -1.67
C ASP A 25 19.37 -3.72 -0.73
N LEU A 26 19.74 -2.58 -0.13
CA LEU A 26 18.81 -1.80 0.69
C LEU A 26 17.62 -1.27 -0.11
N ALA A 27 17.87 -0.83 -1.35
CA ALA A 27 16.82 -0.38 -2.25
C ALA A 27 15.91 -1.52 -2.70
N SER A 28 16.45 -2.72 -2.93
CA SER A 28 15.66 -3.89 -3.33
C SER A 28 14.78 -4.39 -2.18
N GLU A 29 15.30 -4.43 -0.95
CA GLU A 29 14.54 -4.82 0.25
C GLU A 29 13.40 -3.84 0.55
N GLU A 30 13.67 -2.53 0.52
CA GLU A 30 12.64 -1.52 0.69
C GLU A 30 11.59 -1.56 -0.43
N TRP A 31 12.03 -1.83 -1.66
CA TRP A 31 11.14 -1.98 -2.81
C TRP A 31 10.22 -3.19 -2.69
N GLU A 32 10.73 -4.33 -2.24
CA GLU A 32 9.93 -5.54 -1.98
C GLU A 32 8.91 -5.30 -0.87
N ARG A 33 9.33 -4.65 0.21
CA ARG A 33 8.44 -4.28 1.32
C ARG A 33 7.33 -3.32 0.86
N GLN A 34 7.68 -2.32 0.05
CA GLN A 34 6.69 -1.39 -0.51
C GLN A 34 5.74 -2.12 -1.45
N ARG A 35 6.25 -3.00 -2.33
CA ARG A 35 5.43 -3.83 -3.23
C ARG A 35 4.46 -4.72 -2.46
N CYS A 36 4.90 -5.32 -1.36
CA CYS A 36 4.04 -6.14 -0.50
C CYS A 36 2.89 -5.29 0.08
N ILE A 37 3.20 -4.13 0.66
CA ILE A 37 2.20 -3.19 1.20
C ILE A 37 1.20 -2.75 0.12
N TRP A 38 1.69 -2.41 -1.07
CA TRP A 38 0.84 -2.02 -2.21
C TRP A 38 -0.06 -3.16 -2.67
N LYS A 39 0.47 -4.39 -2.79
CA LYS A 39 -0.31 -5.57 -3.16
C LYS A 39 -1.41 -5.84 -2.13
N THR A 40 -1.08 -5.86 -0.85
CA THR A 40 -2.05 -6.10 0.23
C THR A 40 -3.15 -5.04 0.22
N ARG A 41 -2.79 -3.76 0.05
CA ARG A 41 -3.75 -2.67 -0.02
C ARG A 41 -4.66 -2.78 -1.25
N LEU A 42 -4.11 -3.15 -2.40
CA LEU A 42 -4.87 -3.33 -3.64
C LEU A 42 -5.82 -4.54 -3.53
N LEU A 43 -5.38 -5.63 -2.90
CA LEU A 43 -6.20 -6.80 -2.63
C LEU A 43 -7.36 -6.47 -1.68
N MET A 44 -7.09 -5.77 -0.58
CA MET A 44 -8.12 -5.33 0.37
C MET A 44 -9.10 -4.34 -0.26
N ALA A 45 -8.61 -3.42 -1.09
CA ALA A 45 -9.46 -2.49 -1.82
C ALA A 45 -10.35 -3.23 -2.83
N ALA A 46 -9.81 -4.19 -3.59
CA ALA A 46 -10.57 -5.00 -4.54
C ALA A 46 -11.63 -5.86 -3.84
N MET A 47 -11.28 -6.49 -2.70
CA MET A 47 -12.22 -7.28 -1.91
C MET A 47 -13.34 -6.40 -1.35
N GLY A 48 -12.98 -5.23 -0.82
CA GLY A 48 -13.93 -4.25 -0.30
C GLY A 48 -14.88 -3.73 -1.37
N THR A 49 -14.37 -3.36 -2.55
CA THR A 49 -15.22 -2.88 -3.66
C THR A 49 -16.12 -3.98 -4.20
N ALA A 50 -15.60 -5.20 -4.39
CA ALA A 50 -16.41 -6.34 -4.83
C ALA A 50 -17.56 -6.64 -3.85
N SER A 51 -17.26 -6.70 -2.55
CA SER A 51 -18.28 -6.88 -1.51
C SER A 51 -19.29 -5.74 -1.48
N GLY A 52 -18.84 -4.50 -1.65
CA GLY A 52 -19.72 -3.32 -1.67
C GLY A 52 -20.68 -3.33 -2.87
N VAL A 53 -20.18 -3.66 -4.06
CA VAL A 53 -20.99 -3.78 -5.29
C VAL A 53 -22.02 -4.90 -5.14
N LEU A 54 -21.61 -6.07 -4.63
CA LEU A 54 -22.53 -7.17 -4.34
C LEU A 54 -23.59 -6.76 -3.32
N GLY A 55 -23.19 -6.12 -2.21
CA GLY A 55 -24.11 -5.64 -1.19
C GLY A 55 -25.13 -4.63 -1.74
N LEU A 56 -24.69 -3.69 -2.58
CA LEU A 56 -25.56 -2.72 -3.23
C LEU A 56 -26.54 -3.39 -4.20
N PHE A 57 -26.07 -4.36 -4.98
CA PHE A 57 -26.91 -5.12 -5.90
C PHE A 57 -27.98 -5.92 -5.14
N LEU A 58 -27.59 -6.65 -4.09
CA LEU A 58 -28.50 -7.39 -3.24
C LEU A 58 -29.48 -6.47 -2.49
N ALA A 59 -29.05 -5.28 -2.07
CA ALA A 59 -29.94 -4.28 -1.48
C ALA A 59 -31.00 -3.82 -2.49
N GLY A 60 -30.61 -3.58 -3.75
CA GLY A 60 -31.55 -3.25 -4.82
C GLY A 60 -32.55 -4.37 -5.10
N VAL A 61 -32.08 -5.61 -5.20
CA VAL A 61 -32.93 -6.80 -5.36
C VAL A 61 -33.90 -6.96 -4.18
N SER A 62 -33.41 -6.77 -2.96
CA SER A 62 -34.21 -6.82 -1.74
C SER A 62 -35.32 -5.76 -1.76
N LEU A 63 -35.00 -4.53 -2.15
CA LEU A 63 -35.98 -3.45 -2.28
C LEU A 63 -37.03 -3.75 -3.35
N LEU A 64 -36.62 -4.32 -4.49
CA LEU A 64 -37.53 -4.74 -5.55
C LEU A 64 -38.46 -5.86 -5.07
N LEU A 65 -37.94 -6.90 -4.41
CA LEU A 65 -38.75 -7.99 -3.85
C LEU A 65 -39.72 -7.47 -2.78
N TRP A 66 -39.28 -6.55 -1.93
CA TRP A 66 -40.13 -5.92 -0.92
C TRP A 66 -41.30 -5.16 -1.56
N SER A 67 -41.06 -4.50 -2.68
CA SER A 67 -42.11 -3.77 -3.41
C SER A 67 -43.04 -4.69 -4.22
N ALA A 68 -42.56 -5.87 -4.63
CA ALA A 68 -43.27 -6.76 -5.55
C ALA A 68 -44.05 -7.88 -4.84
N LEU A 69 -43.63 -8.34 -3.66
CA LEU A 69 -44.29 -9.43 -2.93
C LEU A 69 -45.20 -8.88 -1.81
N PRO A 70 -46.52 -9.17 -1.84
CA PRO A 70 -47.46 -8.71 -0.82
C PRO A 70 -47.37 -9.49 0.50
N VAL A 71 -46.80 -10.70 0.50
CA VAL A 71 -46.56 -11.52 1.70
C VAL A 71 -45.16 -12.11 1.60
N VAL A 72 -44.27 -11.67 2.49
CA VAL A 72 -42.95 -12.25 2.68
C VAL A 72 -43.01 -13.12 3.92
N ASP A 73 -42.59 -14.38 3.81
CA ASP A 73 -42.48 -15.27 4.97
C ASP A 73 -41.60 -14.64 6.05
N GLY A 74 -42.16 -14.46 7.25
CA GLY A 74 -41.50 -13.76 8.36
C GLY A 74 -40.16 -14.39 8.78
N ARG A 75 -39.93 -15.67 8.47
CA ARG A 75 -38.67 -16.37 8.74
C ARG A 75 -37.53 -15.97 7.79
N SER A 76 -37.84 -15.59 6.55
CA SER A 76 -36.83 -15.23 5.53
C SER A 76 -36.70 -13.73 5.33
N ALA A 77 -37.69 -12.94 5.76
CA ALA A 77 -37.69 -11.48 5.66
C ALA A 77 -36.44 -10.81 6.26
N TRP A 78 -35.83 -11.40 7.29
CA TRP A 78 -34.62 -10.84 7.90
C TRP A 78 -33.37 -10.92 6.99
N VAL A 79 -33.29 -11.90 6.08
CA VAL A 79 -32.11 -12.15 5.23
C VAL A 79 -31.97 -11.03 4.20
N MET A 80 -33.11 -10.54 3.71
CA MET A 80 -33.23 -9.44 2.75
C MET A 80 -32.55 -8.16 3.24
N TRP A 81 -32.48 -7.94 4.55
CA TRP A 81 -31.82 -6.77 5.14
C TRP A 81 -30.44 -7.13 5.69
N PHE A 82 -30.31 -8.26 6.36
CA PHE A 82 -29.07 -8.65 7.02
C PHE A 82 -27.93 -8.90 6.02
N LEU A 83 -28.20 -9.60 4.92
CA LEU A 83 -27.18 -9.96 3.94
C LEU A 83 -26.56 -8.74 3.22
N PRO A 84 -27.34 -7.79 2.65
CA PRO A 84 -26.75 -6.59 2.06
C PRO A 84 -26.09 -5.70 3.10
N MET A 85 -26.63 -5.62 4.32
CA MET A 85 -26.00 -4.80 5.38
C MET A 85 -24.67 -5.40 5.84
N ALA A 86 -24.58 -6.72 5.99
CA ALA A 86 -23.34 -7.41 6.34
C ALA A 86 -22.26 -7.22 5.26
N LEU A 87 -22.61 -7.33 3.97
CA LEU A 87 -21.69 -7.06 2.86
C LEU A 87 -21.23 -5.60 2.82
N GLY A 88 -22.12 -4.65 3.14
CA GLY A 88 -21.81 -3.23 3.26
C GLY A 88 -20.85 -2.94 4.41
N LEU A 89 -21.11 -3.50 5.60
CA LEU A 89 -20.24 -3.38 6.76
C LEU A 89 -18.86 -4.01 6.51
N PHE A 90 -18.81 -5.18 5.87
CA PHE A 90 -17.56 -5.83 5.49
C PHE A 90 -16.76 -4.97 4.50
N SER A 91 -17.42 -4.38 3.51
CA SER A 91 -16.81 -3.43 2.57
C SER A 91 -16.19 -2.23 3.29
N LEU A 92 -16.93 -1.60 4.20
CA LEU A 92 -16.47 -0.49 5.03
C LEU A 92 -15.28 -0.88 5.90
N ALA A 93 -15.31 -2.06 6.53
CA ALA A 93 -14.23 -2.57 7.36
C ALA A 93 -12.94 -2.80 6.54
N CYS A 94 -13.06 -3.44 5.37
CA CYS A 94 -11.94 -3.59 4.43
C CYS A 94 -11.36 -2.25 4.01
N TRP A 95 -12.21 -1.26 3.74
CA TRP A 95 -11.77 0.06 3.31
C TRP A 95 -11.10 0.86 4.42
N ALA A 96 -11.64 0.80 5.64
CA ALA A 96 -11.03 1.37 6.83
C ALA A 96 -9.66 0.74 7.09
N TRP A 97 -9.55 -0.58 7.03
CA TRP A 97 -8.28 -1.28 7.18
C TRP A 97 -7.28 -0.87 6.10
N ALA A 98 -7.70 -0.85 4.82
CA ALA A 98 -6.85 -0.42 3.72
C ALA A 98 -6.33 1.03 3.88
N ARG A 99 -7.06 1.90 4.60
CA ARG A 99 -6.63 3.26 4.97
C ARG A 99 -5.69 3.28 6.18
N HIS A 100 -5.86 2.35 7.13
CA HIS A 100 -4.99 2.24 8.30
C HIS A 100 -3.60 1.70 7.99
N ILE A 101 -3.40 1.05 6.84
CA ILE A 101 -2.06 0.63 6.38
C ILE A 101 -1.24 1.89 6.06
N LYS A 102 -0.47 2.35 7.07
CA LYS A 102 0.45 3.48 6.93
C LYS A 102 1.54 3.11 5.92
N MET A 103 1.71 3.95 4.90
CA MET A 103 2.83 3.84 3.99
C MET A 103 4.02 4.58 4.60
N PRO A 104 5.08 3.88 5.05
CA PRO A 104 6.31 4.56 5.40
C PRO A 104 6.85 5.28 4.15
N PRO A 105 7.43 6.48 4.30
CA PRO A 105 8.02 7.21 3.19
C PRO A 105 9.02 6.30 2.45
N PRO A 106 8.92 6.20 1.11
CA PRO A 106 9.84 5.36 0.36
C PRO A 106 11.25 5.92 0.45
N PHE A 107 12.23 5.03 0.63
CA PHE A 107 13.66 5.35 0.62
C PHE A 107 14.11 6.30 1.74
N ASP A 108 13.39 6.34 2.86
CA ASP A 108 13.73 7.24 3.97
C ASP A 108 15.08 6.88 4.58
N LYS A 109 15.33 5.57 4.81
CA LYS A 109 16.61 5.09 5.32
C LYS A 109 17.75 5.35 4.35
N LEU A 110 17.51 5.09 3.06
CA LEU A 110 18.46 5.36 1.98
C LEU A 110 18.87 6.84 1.94
N LYS A 111 17.90 7.75 2.08
CA LYS A 111 18.16 9.20 2.13
C LYS A 111 18.98 9.59 3.36
N THR A 112 18.67 9.04 4.54
CA THR A 112 19.49 9.30 5.75
C THR A 112 20.92 8.81 5.59
N GLN A 113 21.14 7.62 5.02
CA GLN A 113 22.50 7.10 4.80
C GLN A 113 23.27 7.95 3.78
N ILE A 114 22.65 8.33 2.67
CA ILE A 114 23.27 9.23 1.67
C ILE A 114 23.60 10.59 2.32
N ALA A 115 22.73 11.12 3.17
CA ALA A 115 22.98 12.38 3.86
C ALA A 115 24.16 12.28 4.83
N LEU A 116 24.29 11.17 5.56
CA LEU A 116 25.41 10.90 6.45
C LEU A 116 26.73 10.72 5.68
N ASP A 117 26.72 10.01 4.56
CA ASP A 117 27.91 9.84 3.71
C ASP A 117 28.37 11.17 3.10
N ILE A 118 27.43 12.01 2.63
CA ILE A 118 27.76 13.34 2.13
C ILE A 118 28.35 14.22 3.24
N LEU A 119 27.86 14.10 4.48
CA LEU A 119 28.41 14.81 5.62
C LEU A 119 29.84 14.32 5.94
N ALA A 120 30.06 13.01 5.96
CA ALA A 120 31.39 12.42 6.16
C ALA A 120 32.38 12.86 5.06
N LEU A 121 31.96 12.88 3.80
CA LEU A 121 32.79 13.36 2.67
C LEU A 121 33.10 14.86 2.74
N ARG A 122 32.18 15.68 3.29
CA ARG A 122 32.44 17.11 3.52
C ARG A 122 33.37 17.35 4.71
N GLN A 123 33.39 16.44 5.67
CA GLN A 123 34.21 16.50 6.88
C GLN A 123 35.61 15.89 6.72
N SER A 124 35.92 15.27 5.58
CA SER A 124 37.29 14.91 5.19
C SER A 124 37.94 16.06 4.40
N PRO A 125 38.58 17.05 5.05
CA PRO A 125 39.46 17.98 4.38
C PRO A 125 40.67 17.21 3.83
N LYS A 126 40.78 17.16 2.50
CA LYS A 126 41.98 16.88 1.69
C LYS A 126 43.03 15.94 2.32
N ALA A 127 43.13 14.72 1.78
CA ALA A 127 44.45 14.18 1.45
C ALA A 127 44.88 14.75 0.09
#